data_AF-A0A3M1S6C7-F1
#
_entry.id   AF-A0A3M1S6C7-F1
#
_cell.length_a   1.000
_cell.length_b   1.000
_cell.length_c   1.000
_cell.angle_alpha   90.00
_cell.angle_beta   90.00
_cell.angle_gamma   90.00
#
_symmetry.space_group_name_H-M   'P 1'
#
loop_
_entity.id
_entity.type
_entity.pdbx_description
1 polymer ?
#
loop_
_entity_poly.entity_id
_entity_poly.type
_entity_poly.pdbx_seq_one_letter_code
_entity_poly.pdbx_strand_id
1 'polypeptide(L)'
;TNIMVPDGKTVVIGGLMREDLKSSGNQVPLFGNLPFVGAAFRNRTETIQRQEIIVLITPRIVTDGEMCAEGEQAACEFHRRQNVYAEKMSPLGKRSLARSYARKAENSMLAGDLHAALRQAEMAVHLDPTSRDAIAIRAEIWQRLQASGMPVPLAPMSEEILLEDDAATAGTETP
;
A
#
# COMPACT_ATOMS: atom_id res chain seq x y z
N THR A 1 -27.20 -20.49 12.52
CA THR A 1 -27.40 -19.94 13.88
C THR A 1 -27.80 -18.48 13.74
N ASN A 2 -28.77 -17.99 14.52
CA ASN A 2 -29.15 -16.57 14.54
C ASN A 2 -28.68 -15.95 15.85
N ILE A 3 -27.98 -14.82 15.78
CA ILE A 3 -27.41 -14.11 16.92
C ILE A 3 -27.84 -12.64 16.82
N MET A 4 -28.39 -12.08 17.89
CA MET A 4 -28.77 -10.67 18.00
C MET A 4 -27.73 -9.95 18.85
N VAL A 5 -27.14 -8.87 18.32
CA VAL A 5 -26.06 -8.12 18.99
C VAL A 5 -26.30 -6.63 18.78
N PRO A 6 -26.08 -5.77 19.80
CA PRO A 6 -26.14 -4.33 19.64
C PRO A 6 -25.02 -3.80 18.73
N ASP A 7 -25.26 -2.63 18.14
CA ASP A 7 -24.28 -1.91 17.33
C ASP A 7 -22.98 -1.60 18.10
N GLY A 8 -21.84 -1.82 17.45
CA GLY A 8 -20.50 -1.52 17.99
C GLY A 8 -20.06 -2.40 19.16
N LYS A 9 -20.82 -3.44 19.53
CA LYS A 9 -20.47 -4.35 20.63
C LYS A 9 -19.85 -5.63 20.10
N THR A 10 -18.70 -6.00 20.64
CA THR A 10 -18.03 -7.26 20.28
C THR A 10 -18.73 -8.44 20.93
N VAL A 11 -19.11 -9.44 20.13
CA VAL A 11 -19.63 -10.73 20.60
C VAL A 11 -18.65 -11.86 20.29
N VAL A 12 -18.63 -12.88 21.14
CA VAL A 12 -17.92 -14.14 20.87
C VAL A 12 -18.92 -15.11 20.27
N ILE A 13 -18.68 -15.53 19.02
CA ILE A 13 -19.57 -16.44 18.28
C ILE A 13 -19.28 -17.89 18.65
N GLY A 14 -18.02 -18.17 18.96
CA GLY A 14 -17.56 -19.49 19.37
C GLY A 14 -16.04 -19.58 19.42
N GLY A 15 -15.57 -20.75 19.81
CA GLY A 15 -14.16 -21.09 19.78
C GLY A 15 -13.95 -22.57 19.47
N LEU A 16 -12.78 -22.90 18.94
CA LEU A 16 -12.32 -24.27 18.74
C LEU A 16 -11.18 -24.53 19.72
N MET A 17 -11.33 -25.58 20.50
CA MET A 17 -10.26 -26.08 21.36
C MET A 17 -9.79 -27.43 20.82
N ARG A 18 -8.49 -27.55 20.58
CA ARG A 18 -7.84 -28.80 20.18
C ARG A 18 -6.79 -29.18 21.21
N GLU A 19 -6.77 -30.46 21.56
CA GLU A 19 -5.76 -31.04 22.43
C GLU A 19 -5.14 -32.24 21.72
N ASP A 20 -3.84 -32.15 21.44
CA ASP A 20 -3.06 -33.18 20.78
C ASP A 20 -2.12 -33.85 21.80
N LEU A 21 -2.35 -35.14 22.07
CA LEU A 21 -1.51 -35.95 22.95
C LEU A 21 -0.49 -36.73 22.11
N LYS A 22 0.79 -36.40 22.23
CA LYS A 22 1.87 -37.10 21.56
C LYS A 22 2.73 -37.86 22.57
N SER A 23 2.59 -39.18 22.59
CA SER A 23 3.45 -40.08 23.37
C SER A 23 4.53 -40.67 22.45
N SER A 24 5.80 -40.35 22.72
CA SER A 24 6.96 -40.93 22.05
C SER A 24 7.76 -41.76 23.05
N GLY A 25 8.13 -42.99 22.67
CA GLY A 25 8.91 -43.89 23.51
C GLY A 25 10.09 -44.45 22.74
N ASN A 26 11.29 -44.26 23.28
CA ASN A 26 12.52 -44.86 22.76
C ASN A 26 13.06 -45.86 23.79
N GLN A 27 13.39 -47.07 23.35
CA GLN A 27 13.97 -48.09 24.20
C GLN A 27 15.11 -48.83 23.52
N VAL A 28 16.11 -49.25 24.30
CA VAL A 28 17.19 -50.10 23.81
C VAL A 28 16.67 -51.55 23.66
N PRO A 29 16.75 -52.17 22.47
CA PRO A 29 16.40 -53.57 22.30
C PRO A 29 17.24 -54.45 23.22
N LEU A 30 16.68 -55.55 23.74
CA LEU A 30 17.27 -56.45 24.75
C LEU A 30 17.26 -55.92 26.20
N PHE A 31 17.88 -54.77 26.47
CA PHE A 31 18.02 -54.25 27.85
C PHE A 31 16.77 -53.54 28.39
N GLY A 32 15.89 -53.04 27.51
CA GLY A 32 14.68 -52.33 27.90
C GLY A 32 13.62 -53.19 28.62
N ASN A 33 13.65 -54.52 28.48
CA ASN A 33 12.62 -55.41 29.03
C ASN A 33 13.01 -56.10 30.35
N LEU A 34 14.19 -55.81 30.91
CA LEU A 34 14.60 -56.45 32.16
C LEU A 34 13.74 -55.97 33.35
N PRO A 35 13.21 -56.90 34.18
CA PRO A 35 12.66 -56.53 35.47
C PRO A 35 13.77 -55.89 36.33
N PHE A 36 13.41 -54.90 37.16
CA PHE A 36 14.31 -54.07 37.98
C PHE A 36 15.16 -53.01 37.24
N VAL A 37 15.86 -53.31 36.15
CA VAL A 37 16.80 -52.35 35.51
C VAL A 37 16.32 -51.72 34.20
N GLY A 38 15.26 -52.24 33.59
CA GLY A 38 14.77 -51.77 32.28
C GLY A 38 14.25 -50.32 32.27
N ALA A 39 14.02 -49.68 33.41
CA ALA A 39 13.61 -48.27 33.48
C ALA A 39 14.74 -47.29 33.12
N ALA A 40 16.00 -47.66 33.39
CA ALA A 40 17.16 -46.81 33.05
C ALA A 40 17.47 -46.78 31.54
N PHE A 41 16.97 -47.76 30.79
CA PHE A 41 17.24 -47.93 29.35
C PHE A 41 16.01 -47.63 28.46
N ARG A 42 14.99 -46.98 29.03
CA ARG A 42 13.78 -46.55 28.35
C ARG A 42 13.58 -45.06 28.59
N ASN A 43 13.28 -44.32 27.52
CA ASN A 43 12.89 -42.93 27.58
C ASN A 43 11.46 -42.80 27.05
N ARG A 44 10.56 -42.20 27.84
CA ARG A 44 9.19 -41.91 27.43
C ARG A 44 8.97 -40.41 27.53
N THR A 45 8.67 -39.78 26.41
CA THR A 45 8.34 -38.37 26.32
C THR A 45 6.86 -38.25 26.01
N GLU A 46 6.13 -37.60 26.90
CA GLU A 46 4.72 -37.24 26.69
C GLU A 46 4.64 -35.73 26.46
N THR A 47 4.04 -35.33 25.35
CA THR A 47 3.85 -33.92 24.98
C THR A 47 2.37 -33.66 24.80
N ILE A 48 1.84 -32.73 25.58
CA ILE A 48 0.45 -32.26 25.51
C ILE A 48 0.47 -30.90 24.82
N GLN A 49 -0.13 -30.80 23.63
CA GLN A 49 -0.25 -29.54 22.91
C GLN A 49 -1.70 -29.08 22.87
N ARG A 50 -1.96 -27.89 23.42
CA ARG A 50 -3.30 -27.29 23.49
C ARG A 50 -3.38 -26.07 22.59
N GLN A 51 -4.38 -26.02 21.72
CA GLN A 51 -4.63 -24.92 20.79
C GLN A 51 -6.05 -24.40 21.01
N GLU A 52 -6.17 -23.09 21.23
CA GLU A 52 -7.43 -22.41 21.46
C GLU A 52 -7.60 -21.30 20.42
N ILE A 53 -8.69 -21.37 19.66
CA ILE A 53 -9.05 -20.38 18.65
C ILE A 53 -10.36 -19.76 19.07
N ILE A 54 -10.43 -18.43 19.12
CA ILE A 54 -11.61 -17.67 19.50
C ILE A 54 -11.98 -16.76 18.32
N VAL A 55 -13.25 -16.75 17.94
CA VAL A 55 -13.77 -15.88 16.87
C VAL A 55 -14.62 -14.76 17.49
N LEU A 56 -14.18 -13.52 17.27
CA LEU A 56 -14.85 -12.30 17.74
C LEU A 56 -15.38 -11.51 16.55
N ILE A 57 -16.60 -11.00 16.67
CA ILE A 57 -17.20 -10.10 15.67
C ILE A 57 -17.76 -8.87 16.35
N THR A 58 -17.54 -7.70 15.74
CA THR A 58 -18.10 -6.41 16.15
C THR A 58 -18.92 -5.86 15.00
N PRO A 59 -20.26 -6.00 15.01
CA PRO A 59 -21.10 -5.42 13.97
C PRO A 59 -21.13 -3.89 14.08
N ARG A 60 -21.20 -3.21 12.94
CA ARG A 60 -21.47 -1.77 12.85
C ARG A 60 -22.67 -1.55 11.93
N ILE A 61 -23.65 -0.76 12.37
CA ILE A 61 -24.78 -0.27 11.59
C ILE A 61 -24.34 1.04 10.94
N VAL A 62 -24.40 1.09 9.61
CA VAL A 62 -24.07 2.29 8.84
C VAL A 62 -25.36 2.81 8.21
N THR A 63 -25.65 4.10 8.37
CA THR A 63 -26.82 4.75 7.74
C THR A 63 -26.43 5.40 6.42
N ASP A 64 -27.34 5.47 5.43
CA ASP A 64 -27.02 5.95 4.06
C ASP A 64 -26.47 7.39 4.00
N GLY A 65 -26.80 8.24 4.99
CA GLY A 65 -26.21 9.58 5.13
C GLY A 65 -24.75 9.56 5.61
N GLU A 66 -24.35 8.49 6.30
CA GLU A 66 -23.00 8.25 6.79
C GLU A 66 -22.20 7.31 5.88
N MET A 67 -22.82 6.52 4.99
CA MET A 67 -22.14 5.65 4.01
C MET A 67 -21.21 6.45 3.08
N CYS A 68 -21.69 7.60 2.58
CA CYS A 68 -20.87 8.55 1.81
C CYS A 68 -19.84 9.28 2.67
N ALA A 69 -19.99 9.31 3.99
CA ALA A 69 -19.00 9.90 4.88
C ALA A 69 -17.95 8.87 5.29
N GLU A 70 -18.31 7.75 5.90
CA GLU A 70 -17.40 6.78 6.52
C GLU A 70 -16.79 5.76 5.53
N GLY A 71 -17.54 5.26 4.54
CA GLY A 71 -17.01 4.34 3.52
C GLY A 71 -16.04 5.06 2.58
N GLU A 72 -16.42 6.28 2.21
CA GLU A 72 -15.58 7.21 1.49
C GLU A 72 -14.43 7.71 2.36
N GLN A 73 -14.62 7.98 3.67
CA GLN A 73 -13.53 8.32 4.59
C GLN A 73 -12.57 7.17 4.86
N ALA A 74 -12.99 5.90 4.91
CA ALA A 74 -12.08 4.78 5.15
C ALA A 74 -11.23 4.48 3.90
N ALA A 75 -11.86 4.50 2.71
CA ALA A 75 -11.15 4.40 1.44
C ALA A 75 -10.29 5.64 1.16
N CYS A 76 -10.81 6.83 1.48
CA CYS A 76 -10.08 8.08 1.37
C CYS A 76 -8.99 8.16 2.42
N GLU A 77 -9.14 7.71 3.68
CA GLU A 77 -8.12 7.72 4.76
C GLU A 77 -6.93 6.82 4.43
N PHE A 78 -7.20 5.68 3.79
CA PHE A 78 -6.14 4.80 3.27
C PHE A 78 -5.30 5.49 2.20
N HIS A 79 -5.92 6.29 1.31
CA HIS A 79 -5.22 7.14 0.33
C HIS A 79 -4.72 8.50 0.87
N ARG A 80 -5.38 9.05 1.90
CA ARG A 80 -5.09 10.33 2.55
C ARG A 80 -3.83 10.18 3.36
N ARG A 81 -3.58 9.02 3.99
CA ARG A 81 -2.29 8.77 4.63
C ARG A 81 -1.14 8.95 3.65
N GLN A 82 -1.19 8.39 2.45
CA GLN A 82 -0.07 8.55 1.51
C GLN A 82 0.08 9.99 0.98
N ASN A 83 -1.03 10.68 0.66
CA ASN A 83 -0.94 12.04 0.09
C ASN A 83 -0.75 13.15 1.14
N VAL A 84 -1.26 12.97 2.36
CA VAL A 84 -1.01 13.90 3.48
C VAL A 84 0.43 13.80 3.98
N TYR A 85 1.10 12.66 3.80
CA TYR A 85 2.55 12.58 4.02
C TYR A 85 3.29 13.52 3.06
N ALA A 86 2.94 13.56 1.77
CA ALA A 86 3.57 14.46 0.81
C ALA A 86 3.23 15.94 1.07
N GLU A 87 2.00 16.24 1.49
CA GLU A 87 1.53 17.62 1.74
C GLU A 87 2.10 18.22 3.04
N LYS A 88 2.28 17.40 4.09
CA LYS A 88 2.92 17.78 5.37
C LYS A 88 4.44 17.65 5.37
N MET A 89 5.06 17.19 4.28
CA MET A 89 6.51 17.14 4.15
C MET A 89 7.10 18.55 4.03
N SER A 90 8.26 18.76 4.64
CA SER A 90 9.06 19.96 4.42
C SER A 90 9.36 20.13 2.91
N PRO A 91 9.59 21.35 2.42
CA PRO A 91 9.93 21.58 1.02
C PRO A 91 11.08 20.69 0.54
N LEU A 92 12.07 20.40 1.40
CA LEU A 92 13.19 19.49 1.11
C LEU A 92 12.74 18.03 0.90
N GLY A 93 11.73 17.56 1.65
CA GLY A 93 11.15 16.23 1.49
C GLY A 93 10.46 16.05 0.13
N LYS A 94 9.71 17.06 -0.32
CA LYS A 94 9.08 17.07 -1.65
C LYS A 94 10.12 16.96 -2.78
N ARG A 95 11.25 17.67 -2.65
CA ARG A 95 12.36 17.62 -3.62
C ARG A 95 12.99 16.23 -3.71
N SER A 96 13.16 15.55 -2.58
CA SER A 96 13.67 14.17 -2.56
C SER A 96 12.72 13.20 -3.27
N LEU A 97 11.41 13.36 -3.05
CA LEU A 97 10.38 12.55 -3.69
C LEU A 97 10.30 12.83 -5.20
N ALA A 98 10.34 14.09 -5.61
CA ALA A 98 10.40 14.51 -7.01
C ALA A 98 11.57 13.86 -7.75
N ARG A 99 12.78 13.88 -7.16
CA ARG A 99 13.97 13.19 -7.71
C ARG A 99 13.78 11.67 -7.83
N SER A 100 13.03 11.05 -6.90
CA SER A 100 12.73 9.62 -6.99
C SER A 100 11.79 9.33 -8.15
N TYR A 101 10.75 10.14 -8.35
CA TYR A 101 9.82 10.00 -9.48
C TYR A 101 10.49 10.28 -10.83
N ALA A 102 11.39 11.28 -10.91
CA ALA A 102 12.18 11.53 -12.11
C ALA A 102 13.02 10.30 -12.52
N ARG A 103 13.70 9.68 -11.55
CA ARG A 103 14.45 8.42 -11.79
C ARG A 103 13.54 7.26 -12.21
N LYS A 104 12.34 7.15 -11.65
CA LYS A 104 11.37 6.13 -12.10
C LYS A 104 10.97 6.39 -13.55
N ALA A 105 10.71 7.64 -13.93
CA ALA A 105 10.32 8.01 -15.28
C ALA A 105 11.40 7.62 -16.30
N GLU A 106 12.67 7.88 -16.00
CA GLU A 106 13.82 7.43 -16.79
C GLU A 106 13.82 5.90 -16.95
N ASN A 107 13.65 5.15 -15.87
CA ASN A 107 13.62 3.69 -15.91
C ASN A 107 12.44 3.16 -16.74
N SER A 108 11.25 3.76 -16.61
CA SER A 108 10.08 3.40 -17.43
C SER A 108 10.28 3.75 -18.90
N MET A 109 10.98 4.85 -19.19
CA MET A 109 11.35 5.22 -20.56
C MET A 109 12.34 4.23 -21.16
N LEU A 110 13.33 3.75 -20.39
CA LEU A 110 14.25 2.69 -20.81
C LEU A 110 13.53 1.35 -21.05
N ALA A 111 12.47 1.08 -20.30
CA ALA A 111 11.60 -0.08 -20.51
C ALA A 111 10.70 0.04 -21.75
N GLY A 112 10.66 1.21 -22.41
CA GLY A 112 9.84 1.48 -23.58
C GLY A 112 8.38 1.86 -23.28
N ASP A 113 7.98 1.93 -22.01
CA ASP A 113 6.63 2.35 -21.60
C ASP A 113 6.59 3.87 -21.43
N LEU A 114 6.36 4.57 -22.53
CA LEU A 114 6.28 6.03 -22.58
C LEU A 114 5.10 6.59 -21.77
N HIS A 115 3.97 5.87 -21.68
CA HIS A 115 2.80 6.31 -20.91
C HIS A 115 3.06 6.24 -19.40
N ALA A 116 3.68 5.16 -18.91
CA ALA A 116 4.08 5.08 -17.50
C ALA A 116 5.17 6.10 -17.16
N ALA A 117 6.13 6.32 -18.07
CA ALA A 117 7.15 7.34 -17.91
C ALA A 117 6.54 8.74 -17.79
N LEU A 118 5.56 9.08 -18.64
CA LEU A 118 4.89 10.38 -18.60
C LEU A 118 4.19 10.63 -17.25
N ARG A 119 3.41 9.66 -16.76
CA ARG A 119 2.72 9.78 -15.45
C ARG A 119 3.69 10.04 -14.30
N GLN A 120 4.86 9.40 -14.34
CA GLN A 120 5.87 9.56 -13.30
C GLN A 120 6.60 10.90 -13.43
N ALA A 121 6.85 11.37 -14.65
CA ALA A 121 7.44 12.68 -14.91
C ALA A 121 6.50 13.82 -14.49
N GLU A 122 5.19 13.69 -14.76
CA GLU A 122 4.16 14.64 -14.29
C GLU A 122 4.12 14.71 -12.77
N MET A 123 4.20 13.56 -12.08
CA MET A 123 4.27 13.53 -10.62
C MET A 123 5.54 14.21 -10.09
N ALA A 124 6.68 14.05 -10.77
CA ALA A 124 7.91 14.73 -10.39
C ALA A 124 7.80 16.25 -10.52
N VAL A 125 7.19 16.75 -11.59
CA VAL A 125 6.95 18.20 -11.80
C VAL A 125 5.93 18.75 -10.79
N HIS A 126 4.88 17.99 -10.48
CA HIS A 126 3.89 18.39 -9.48
C HIS A 126 4.50 18.53 -8.08
N LEU A 127 5.41 17.62 -7.71
CA LEU A 127 6.08 17.63 -6.40
C LEU A 127 7.14 18.73 -6.27
N ASP A 128 7.89 19.02 -7.34
CA ASP A 128 8.87 20.11 -7.39
C ASP A 128 8.83 20.80 -8.77
N PRO A 129 8.00 21.85 -8.93
CA PRO A 129 7.89 22.56 -10.19
C PRO A 129 9.15 23.37 -10.54
N THR A 130 10.06 23.58 -9.58
CA THR A 130 11.32 24.29 -9.82
C THR A 130 12.42 23.38 -10.41
N SER A 131 12.16 22.08 -10.47
CA SER A 131 13.12 21.09 -10.94
C SER A 131 13.25 21.13 -12.46
N ARG A 132 14.40 21.60 -12.95
CA ARG A 132 14.73 21.60 -14.39
C ARG A 132 14.73 20.18 -14.97
N ASP A 133 15.28 19.22 -14.24
CA ASP A 133 15.40 17.83 -14.69
C ASP A 133 14.03 17.19 -14.94
N ALA A 134 13.07 17.42 -14.04
CA ALA A 134 11.71 16.88 -14.17
C ALA A 134 10.97 17.48 -15.38
N ILE A 135 11.13 18.78 -15.61
CA ILE A 135 10.55 19.48 -16.77
C ILE A 135 11.17 18.96 -18.07
N ALA A 136 12.49 18.78 -18.11
CA ALA A 136 13.21 18.29 -19.28
C ALA A 136 12.78 16.87 -19.65
N ILE A 137 12.75 15.95 -18.68
CA ILE A 137 12.31 14.56 -18.89
C ILE A 137 10.87 14.52 -19.40
N ARG A 138 9.96 15.31 -18.81
CA ARG A 138 8.57 15.41 -19.25
C ARG A 138 8.48 15.89 -20.71
N ALA A 139 9.23 16.93 -21.08
CA ALA A 139 9.24 17.47 -22.44
C ALA A 139 9.78 16.46 -23.46
N GLU A 140 10.84 15.73 -23.10
CA GLU A 140 11.40 14.66 -23.93
C GLU A 140 10.39 13.53 -24.18
N ILE A 141 9.70 13.07 -23.12
CA ILE A 141 8.67 12.02 -23.26
C ILE A 141 7.53 12.50 -24.15
N TRP A 142 7.10 13.76 -24.01
CA TRP A 142 6.10 14.38 -24.87
C TRP A 142 6.52 14.37 -26.34
N GLN A 143 7.77 14.74 -26.63
CA GLN A 143 8.30 14.79 -27.98
C GLN A 143 8.39 13.39 -28.60
N ARG A 144 8.81 12.38 -27.82
CA ARG A 144 8.85 10.97 -28.24
C ARG A 144 7.45 10.41 -28.52
N LEU A 145 6.46 10.73 -27.67
CA LEU A 145 5.07 10.32 -27.86
C LEU A 145 4.49 10.89 -29.16
N GLN A 146 4.69 12.19 -29.41
CA GLN A 146 4.28 12.83 -30.67
C GLN A 146 4.95 12.19 -31.89
N ALA A 147 6.26 11.93 -31.84
CA ALA A 147 6.99 11.27 -32.91
C ALA A 147 6.50 9.84 -33.18
N SER A 148 6.05 9.13 -32.14
CA SER A 148 5.51 7.78 -32.25
C SER A 148 4.06 7.72 -32.76
N GLY A 149 3.38 8.86 -32.90
CA GLY A 149 1.96 8.93 -33.28
C GLY A 149 0.99 8.35 -32.25
N MET A 150 1.44 8.10 -31.02
CA MET A 150 0.58 7.58 -29.95
C MET A 150 -0.27 8.70 -29.33
N PRO A 151 -1.54 8.43 -29.00
CA PRO A 151 -2.39 9.39 -28.32
C PRO A 151 -1.81 9.71 -26.94
N VAL A 152 -1.59 10.99 -26.69
CA VAL A 152 -1.13 11.46 -25.39
C VAL A 152 -2.30 11.37 -24.42
N PRO A 153 -2.15 10.70 -23.27
CA PRO A 153 -3.21 10.63 -22.28
C PRO A 153 -3.54 12.05 -21.83
N LEU A 154 -4.82 12.40 -21.86
CA LEU A 154 -5.32 13.63 -21.26
C LEU A 154 -4.94 13.60 -19.78
N ALA A 155 -3.96 14.41 -19.39
CA ALA A 155 -3.50 14.50 -18.02
C ALA A 155 -4.67 14.81 -17.09
N PRO A 156 -4.77 14.20 -15.89
CA PRO A 156 -5.69 14.71 -14.88
C PRO A 156 -5.15 16.03 -14.32
N MET A 157 -5.90 17.11 -14.62
CA MET A 157 -6.00 18.42 -13.99
C MET A 157 -4.82 18.94 -13.13
N SER A 158 -4.11 19.92 -13.67
CA SER A 158 -3.97 21.23 -13.02
C SER A 158 -3.89 22.31 -14.10
N GLU A 159 -5.01 23.02 -14.31
CA GLU A 159 -5.03 24.34 -14.97
C GLU A 159 -4.25 25.32 -14.10
N GLU A 160 -3.00 25.64 -14.45
CA GLU A 160 -2.43 26.96 -14.06
C GLU A 160 -1.15 27.40 -14.80
N ILE A 161 -0.67 26.68 -15.83
CA ILE A 161 0.56 27.10 -16.53
C ILE A 161 0.34 27.16 -18.04
N LEU A 162 -0.68 27.91 -18.46
CA LEU A 162 -0.90 28.24 -19.88
C LEU A 162 -1.42 29.68 -20.06
N LEU A 163 -1.00 30.62 -19.20
CA LEU A 163 -1.41 32.03 -19.31
C LEU A 163 -0.31 33.08 -19.08
N GLU A 164 0.99 32.74 -19.13
CA GLU A 164 2.05 33.75 -18.93
C GLU A 164 2.98 34.04 -20.13
N ASP A 165 2.82 33.41 -21.29
CA ASP A 165 3.70 33.70 -22.45
C ASP A 165 3.07 34.50 -23.62
N ASP A 166 1.79 34.87 -23.56
CA ASP A 166 1.13 35.67 -24.64
C ASP A 166 0.94 37.17 -24.34
N ALA A 167 1.45 37.68 -23.20
CA ALA A 167 1.28 39.09 -22.82
C ALA A 167 2.43 40.05 -23.22
N ALA A 168 3.31 39.64 -24.15
CA ALA A 168 4.45 40.46 -24.58
C ALA A 168 4.30 41.11 -25.97
N THR A 169 3.11 41.11 -26.60
CA THR A 169 2.94 41.79 -27.91
C THR A 169 1.55 42.41 -28.08
N ALA A 170 1.33 43.58 -27.47
CA ALA A 170 0.42 44.65 -27.88
C ALA A 170 0.60 45.80 -26.87
N GLY A 171 1.20 46.94 -27.21
CA GLY A 171 0.54 47.94 -28.05
C GLY A 171 -0.25 48.90 -27.15
N THR A 172 0.43 49.90 -26.57
CA THR A 172 -0.20 51.14 -26.10
C THR A 172 0.54 52.33 -26.70
N GLU A 173 0.19 52.65 -27.94
CA GLU A 173 -0.27 54.00 -28.31
C GLU A 173 -1.63 54.20 -27.57
N THR A 174 -2.13 55.33 -27.11
CA THR A 174 -1.92 56.79 -27.25
C THR A 174 -2.75 57.43 -26.08
N PRO A 175 -3.11 58.72 -25.96
CA PRO A 175 -3.15 59.85 -26.91
C PRO A 175 -2.06 60.92 -26.75
#